data_AF-A0A212INQ8-F1
#
_entry.id   AF-A0A212INQ8-F1
#
_cell.length_a   1.000
_cell.length_b   1.000
_cell.length_c   1.000
_cell.angle_alpha   90.00
_cell.angle_beta   90.00
_cell.angle_gamma   90.00
#
_symmetry.space_group_name_H-M   'P 1'
#
loop_
_entity.id
_entity.type
_entity.pdbx_description
1 polymer ?
#
loop_
_entity_poly.entity_id
_entity_poly.type
_entity_poly.pdbx_seq_one_letter_code
_entity_poly.pdbx_strand_id
1 'polypeptide(L)'
;MLATGGGSVKSRETRNRLSARGVVVYLETTIEKQLARTQRDKKRPLLQVESPPREVLEALADERNPLYEEIADVTIRTDDQSAKVVANQIIHMLESN
;
A
#
# COMPACT_ATOMS: atom_id res chain seq x y z
N MET A 1 -5.63 0.03 14.94
CA MET A 1 -5.18 -0.15 13.54
C MET A 1 -3.76 0.39 13.41
N LEU A 2 -2.92 -0.25 12.60
CA LEU A 2 -1.53 0.12 12.36
C LEU A 2 -1.36 0.44 10.86
N ALA A 3 -0.79 1.60 10.54
CA ALA A 3 -0.34 1.90 9.18
C ALA A 3 1.14 1.50 9.04
N THR A 4 1.46 0.66 8.05
CA THR A 4 2.84 0.24 7.76
C THR A 4 3.50 1.17 6.74
N GLY A 5 4.83 1.25 6.76
CA GLY A 5 5.57 1.93 5.70
C GLY A 5 5.52 1.14 4.40
N GLY A 6 5.54 1.83 3.25
CA GLY A 6 5.47 1.18 1.93
C GLY A 6 6.68 0.31 1.53
N GLY A 7 7.68 0.17 2.40
CA GLY A 7 8.80 -0.75 2.24
C GLY A 7 8.79 -1.91 3.23
N SER A 8 7.84 -1.94 4.18
CA SER A 8 7.80 -2.91 5.27
C SER A 8 7.68 -4.36 4.78
N VAL A 9 7.01 -4.59 3.64
CA VAL A 9 6.80 -5.93 3.07
C VAL A 9 8.08 -6.57 2.49
N LYS A 10 9.16 -5.80 2.29
CA LYS A 10 10.41 -6.37 1.76
C LYS A 10 11.04 -7.41 2.68
N SER A 11 10.89 -7.25 4.00
CA SER A 11 11.37 -8.22 4.97
C SER A 11 10.36 -9.36 5.12
N ARG A 12 10.79 -10.59 4.82
CA ARG A 12 9.99 -11.80 5.05
C ARG A 12 9.59 -11.95 6.53
N GLU A 13 10.47 -11.58 7.45
CA GLU A 13 10.14 -11.62 8.87
C GLU A 13 9.02 -10.63 9.23
N THR A 14 9.05 -9.43 8.66
CA THR A 14 7.96 -8.46 8.82
C THR A 14 6.66 -8.99 8.26
N ARG A 15 6.69 -9.60 7.06
CA ARG A 15 5.51 -10.26 6.46
C ARG A 15 4.93 -11.33 7.36
N ASN A 16 5.75 -12.26 7.84
CA ASN A 16 5.32 -13.31 8.78
C ASN A 16 4.68 -12.74 10.06
N ARG A 17 5.27 -11.68 10.63
CA ARG A 17 4.74 -11.03 11.84
C ARG A 17 3.41 -10.32 11.59
N LEU A 18 3.21 -9.73 10.42
CA LEU A 18 1.97 -9.07 10.06
C LEU A 18 0.85 -10.11 9.88
N SER A 19 1.06 -11.10 9.02
CA SER A 19 0.06 -12.15 8.73
C SER A 19 -0.31 -13.00 9.94
N ALA A 20 0.60 -13.20 10.90
CA ALA A 20 0.33 -14.01 12.09
C ALA A 20 -0.41 -13.28 13.23
N ARG A 21 -0.58 -11.95 13.15
CA ARG A 21 -1.00 -11.13 14.32
C ARG A 21 -2.24 -10.27 14.09
N GLY A 22 -2.86 -10.36 12.93
CA GLY A 22 -4.12 -9.66 12.66
C GLY A 22 -4.46 -9.70 11.17
N VAL A 23 -5.55 -9.01 10.83
CA VAL A 23 -5.99 -8.88 9.44
C VAL A 23 -5.13 -7.84 8.71
N VAL A 24 -4.51 -8.26 7.62
CA VAL A 24 -3.70 -7.43 6.74
C VAL A 24 -4.57 -6.93 5.59
N VAL A 25 -4.77 -5.61 5.54
CA VAL A 25 -5.50 -4.94 4.47
C VAL A 25 -4.52 -4.28 3.52
N TYR A 26 -4.50 -4.70 2.26
CA TYR A 26 -3.76 -4.05 1.20
C TYR A 26 -4.62 -2.98 0.51
N LEU A 27 -4.15 -1.73 0.57
CA LEU A 27 -4.77 -0.58 -0.09
C LEU A 27 -4.16 -0.39 -1.48
N GLU A 28 -4.74 -1.06 -2.48
CA GLU A 28 -4.31 -0.96 -3.87
C GLU A 28 -4.58 0.45 -4.41
N THR A 29 -3.59 1.02 -5.11
CA THR A 29 -3.66 2.35 -5.71
C THR A 29 -2.90 2.35 -7.03
N THR A 30 -3.51 2.86 -8.10
CA THR A 30 -2.86 3.00 -9.41
C THR A 30 -1.61 3.87 -9.37
N ILE A 31 -0.64 3.60 -10.27
CA ILE A 31 0.58 4.42 -10.42
C ILE A 31 0.24 5.89 -10.65
N GLU A 32 -0.76 6.18 -11.49
CA GLU A 32 -1.23 7.54 -11.76
C GLU A 32 -1.69 8.26 -10.49
N LYS A 33 -2.43 7.57 -9.62
CA LYS A 33 -2.89 8.17 -8.36
C LYS A 33 -1.77 8.29 -7.35
N GLN A 34 -0.83 7.33 -7.31
CA GLN A 34 0.38 7.45 -6.51
C GLN A 34 1.17 8.69 -6.91
N LEU A 35 1.44 8.88 -8.20
CA LEU A 35 2.11 10.07 -8.74
C LEU A 35 1.43 11.35 -8.30
N ALA A 36 0.12 11.48 -8.55
CA ALA A 36 -0.64 12.68 -8.19
C ALA A 36 -0.55 13.00 -6.68
N ARG A 37 -0.54 11.97 -5.82
CA ARG A 37 -0.42 12.12 -4.36
C ARG A 37 1.01 12.46 -3.92
N THR A 38 2.04 11.97 -4.61
CA THR A 38 3.44 12.13 -4.21
C THR A 38 4.15 13.31 -4.86
N GLN A 39 3.59 13.89 -5.93
CA GLN A 39 4.20 14.99 -6.69
C GLN A 39 4.65 16.19 -5.85
N ARG A 40 3.96 16.48 -4.74
CA ARG A 40 4.30 17.61 -3.84
C ARG A 40 4.98 17.17 -2.54
N ASP A 41 5.21 15.88 -2.35
CA ASP A 41 5.71 15.32 -1.10
C ASP A 41 7.24 15.14 -1.15
N LYS A 42 7.94 16.12 -0.57
CA LYS A 42 9.42 16.10 -0.46
C LYS A 42 9.94 15.11 0.57
N LYS A 43 9.08 14.48 1.38
CA LYS A 43 9.48 13.52 2.41
C LYS A 43 9.64 12.10 1.89
N ARG A 44 9.71 11.90 0.57
CA ARG A 44 9.82 10.58 -0.07
C ARG A 44 11.17 10.41 -0.76
N PRO A 45 12.23 10.03 -0.04
CA PRO A 45 13.59 9.95 -0.60
C PRO A 45 13.70 9.11 -1.88
N LEU A 46 12.95 8.00 -1.96
CA LEU A 46 12.96 7.13 -3.14
C LEU A 46 12.46 7.83 -4.42
N LEU A 47 11.64 8.87 -4.29
CA LEU A 47 11.12 9.65 -5.43
C LEU A 47 11.91 10.94 -5.68
N GLN A 48 13.00 11.18 -4.94
CA GLN A 48 13.89 12.34 -5.08
C GLN A 48 15.20 11.94 -5.77
N VAL A 49 15.10 11.12 -6.81
CA VAL A 49 16.22 10.63 -7.63
C VAL A 49 16.18 11.26 -9.02
N GLU A 50 17.24 11.09 -9.81
CA GLU A 50 17.30 11.65 -11.18
C GLU A 50 16.28 11.02 -12.14
N SER A 51 15.89 9.77 -11.89
CA SER A 51 14.91 9.05 -12.70
C SER A 51 13.50 9.64 -12.56
N PRO A 52 12.68 9.60 -13.64
CA PRO A 52 11.29 10.02 -13.59
C PRO A 52 10.51 9.31 -12.46
N PRO A 53 9.75 10.02 -11.61
CA PRO A 53 9.01 9.41 -10.51
C PRO A 53 8.07 8.26 -10.91
N ARG A 54 7.57 8.27 -12.16
CA ARG A 54 6.72 7.20 -12.70
C ARG A 54 7.47 5.89 -12.83
N GLU A 55 8.65 5.90 -13.44
CA GLU A 55 9.50 4.73 -13.61
C GLU A 55 9.90 4.13 -12.27
N VAL A 56 10.21 4.99 -11.29
CA VAL A 56 10.50 4.53 -9.92
C VAL A 56 9.29 3.83 -9.32
N LEU A 57 8.10 4.41 -9.42
CA LEU A 57 6.89 3.81 -8.86
C LEU A 57 6.51 2.49 -9.56
N GLU A 58 6.70 2.38 -10.87
CA GLU A 58 6.50 1.15 -11.64
C GLU A 58 7.46 0.05 -11.18
N ALA A 59 8.76 0.34 -11.10
CA ALA A 59 9.75 -0.62 -10.61
C ALA A 59 9.47 -1.05 -9.16
N LEU A 60 9.01 -0.13 -8.31
CA LEU A 60 8.60 -0.44 -6.95
C LEU A 60 7.34 -1.32 -6.91
N ALA A 61 6.39 -1.11 -7.82
CA ALA A 61 5.18 -1.91 -7.92
C ALA A 61 5.51 -3.34 -8.37
N ASP A 62 6.36 -3.50 -9.39
CA ASP A 62 6.82 -4.81 -9.87
C ASP A 62 7.51 -5.62 -8.77
N GLU A 63 8.32 -4.97 -7.93
CA GLU A 63 8.97 -5.61 -6.79
C GLU A 63 7.97 -5.94 -5.66
N ARG A 64 7.05 -5.03 -5.34
CA ARG A 64 6.32 -5.06 -4.05
C ARG A 64 4.89 -5.54 -4.14
N ASN A 65 4.19 -5.39 -5.27
CA ASN A 65 2.80 -5.81 -5.40
C ASN A 65 2.62 -7.31 -5.10
N PRO A 66 3.45 -8.22 -5.63
CA PRO A 66 3.33 -9.64 -5.27
C PRO A 66 3.52 -9.89 -3.77
N LEU A 67 4.35 -9.10 -3.09
CA LEU A 67 4.59 -9.21 -1.65
C LEU A 67 3.45 -8.63 -0.81
N TYR A 68 2.75 -7.60 -1.32
CA TYR A 68 1.53 -7.09 -0.71
C TYR A 68 0.40 -8.11 -0.84
N GLU A 69 0.20 -8.64 -2.04
CA GLU A 69 -0.80 -9.66 -2.34
C GLU A 69 -0.58 -10.95 -1.55
N GLU A 70 0.67 -11.40 -1.39
CA GLU A 70 1.05 -12.61 -0.64
C GLU A 70 0.49 -12.60 0.79
N ILE A 71 0.47 -11.43 1.45
CA ILE A 71 0.12 -11.33 2.87
C ILE A 71 -1.26 -10.73 3.12
N ALA A 72 -1.93 -10.22 2.08
CA ALA A 72 -3.20 -9.54 2.23
C ALA A 72 -4.33 -10.54 2.46
N ASP A 73 -5.02 -10.39 3.58
CA ASP A 73 -6.30 -11.07 3.78
C ASP A 73 -7.40 -10.39 2.95
N VAL A 74 -7.29 -9.06 2.78
CA VAL A 74 -8.24 -8.25 2.02
C VAL A 74 -7.49 -7.23 1.18
N THR A 75 -7.86 -7.11 -0.09
CA THR A 75 -7.37 -6.05 -0.98
C THR A 75 -8.50 -5.08 -1.32
N ILE A 76 -8.25 -3.79 -1.15
CA ILE A 76 -9.21 -2.72 -1.45
C ILE A 76 -8.57 -1.75 -2.43
N ARG A 77 -9.21 -1.58 -3.59
CA ARG A 77 -8.88 -0.50 -4.52
C ARG A 77 -9.33 0.81 -3.95
N THR A 78 -8.41 1.75 -3.82
CA THR A 78 -8.69 3.07 -3.21
C THR A 78 -8.82 4.19 -4.24
N ASP A 79 -8.81 3.84 -5.54
CA ASP A 79 -8.97 4.81 -6.61
C ASP A 79 -10.34 5.50 -6.49
N ASP A 80 -10.32 6.83 -6.52
CA ASP A 80 -11.49 7.73 -6.46
C ASP A 80 -12.42 7.59 -5.24
N GLN A 81 -11.98 6.91 -4.20
CA GLN A 81 -12.67 6.85 -2.92
C GLN A 81 -12.02 7.77 -1.87
N SER A 82 -12.85 8.38 -1.02
CA SER A 82 -12.34 9.11 0.14
C SER A 82 -11.83 8.14 1.20
N ALA A 83 -10.86 8.58 2.01
CA ALA A 83 -10.35 7.77 3.14
C ALA A 83 -11.46 7.32 4.09
N LYS A 84 -12.50 8.13 4.30
CA LYS A 84 -13.66 7.79 5.13
C LYS A 84 -14.46 6.62 4.54
N VAL A 85 -14.67 6.61 3.22
CA VAL A 85 -15.39 5.53 2.55
C VAL A 85 -14.61 4.23 2.65
N VAL A 86 -13.31 4.26 2.35
CA VAL A 86 -12.43 3.09 2.46
C VAL A 86 -12.40 2.56 3.90
N ALA A 87 -12.27 3.43 4.89
CA ALA A 87 -12.28 3.04 6.30
C ALA A 87 -13.60 2.34 6.70
N ASN A 88 -14.75 2.87 6.26
CA ASN A 88 -16.04 2.24 6.53
C ASN A 88 -16.18 0.88 5.82
N GLN A 89 -15.65 0.72 4.61
CA GLN A 89 -15.61 -0.57 3.92
C GLN A 89 -14.78 -1.60 4.71
N ILE A 90 -13.62 -1.19 5.22
CA ILE A 90 -12.78 -2.05 6.07
C ILE A 90 -13.54 -2.49 7.31
N ILE A 91 -14.16 -1.54 8.04
CA ILE A 91 -14.93 -1.84 9.26
C ILE A 91 -16.03 -2.87 8.94
N HIS A 92 -16.82 -2.62 7.89
CA HIS A 92 -17.92 -3.52 7.53
C HIS A 92 -17.43 -4.93 7.17
N MET A 93 -16.31 -5.05 6.45
CA MET A 93 -15.73 -6.37 6.14
C MET A 93 -15.20 -7.09 7.38
N LEU A 94 -14.63 -6.35 8.34
CA LEU A 94 -14.12 -6.94 9.58
C LEU A 94 -15.25 -7.37 10.53
N GLU A 95 -16.41 -6.69 10.50
CA GLU A 95 -17.60 -7.05 11.29
C GLU A 95 -18.38 -8.23 10.69
N SER A 96 -18.19 -8.51 9.40
CA SER A 96 -18.92 -9.57 8.67
C SER A 96 -18.18 -10.92 8.66
N ASN A 97 -17.00 -10.99 9.29
CA ASN A 97 -16.16 -12.19 9.45
C ASN A 97 -16.13 -12.62 10.92
#